data_AF-A0A442H432-F1
#
_entry.id   AF-A0A442H432-F1
#
_cell.length_a   1.000
_cell.length_b   1.000
_cell.length_c   1.000
_cell.angle_alpha   90.00
_cell.angle_beta   90.00
_cell.angle_gamma   90.00
#
_symmetry.space_group_name_H-M   'P 1'
#
loop_
_entity.id
_entity.type
_entity.pdbx_description
1 polymer ?
#
loop_
_entity_poly.entity_id
_entity_poly.type
_entity_poly.pdbx_seq_one_letter_code
_entity_poly.pdbx_strand_id
1 'polypeptide(L)'
;MAKSNRVPFTPGDLSNCQWGLDDILAGDLATTVLIGDAGGSLFDFSRGGNDTFTENEPSTYTFYGDAVGSMFNFTRGGDDTFTGSSFSITTAYGDAGEDISDHSKGGNDSFQGSSTQVINTFFGDAGGNMIGHAQGGDDSFTAFPNSFNDFYGDAGVDMSDHTKGGNDTFEGTSVAVNIFFGDAGNNMSGHAQGGDDSFTARRDSSNAFYGDASGDMSEYSKGGNDTFNGASDATNHFYGDAGRSMSGHAQGGDDHYTDFGGTIQTKTFFGDAGLHMSDFAKGGNDTFTSVGGFVISFYGDAAGIMSDNARGGADVGVLQGTHNFAYGDAGAMAGNAVGGNDTLSGGNKSSGPDVQSELYGDALAMSGSAAGGDDILTGGESSESGQVSNFLCGDAIQMSGSATGGDDILYAGSAATGCTVINDMWGDGQLSEFAQGGQDLFIFEDDGPMTVGTQNTIHDFSQDQGDSIMFSGVEGVQSFNDLTIAQSGTSTIITAGVDQVTLENFTNVLTADDFLFA
;
A
#
# COMPACT_ATOMS: atom_id res chain seq x y z
N MET A 1 -3.77 25.43 -42.53
CA MET A 1 -4.39 24.18 -42.05
C MET A 1 -4.12 23.11 -43.08
N ALA A 2 -3.13 22.25 -42.84
CA ALA A 2 -3.01 21.02 -43.61
C ALA A 2 -4.27 20.19 -43.32
N LYS A 3 -4.89 19.60 -44.35
CA LYS A 3 -6.00 18.67 -44.15
C LYS A 3 -5.44 17.41 -43.51
N SER A 4 -6.04 16.95 -42.42
CA SER A 4 -5.82 15.58 -41.94
C SER A 4 -6.20 14.61 -43.06
N ASN A 5 -5.38 13.58 -43.24
CA ASN A 5 -5.60 12.56 -44.24
C ASN A 5 -5.58 11.21 -43.54
N ARG A 6 -6.75 10.55 -43.48
CA ARG A 6 -6.83 9.18 -43.00
C ARG A 6 -6.10 8.26 -43.97
N VAL A 7 -5.24 7.38 -43.45
CA VAL A 7 -4.42 6.46 -44.23
C VAL A 7 -4.59 5.05 -43.66
N PRO A 8 -4.65 4.01 -44.52
CA PRO A 8 -4.63 2.63 -44.04
C PRO A 8 -3.25 2.27 -43.48
N PHE A 9 -3.15 1.06 -42.92
CA PHE A 9 -1.87 0.45 -42.51
C PHE A 9 -0.70 0.81 -43.43
N THR A 10 0.35 1.33 -42.81
CA THR A 10 1.59 1.78 -43.43
C THR A 10 2.75 0.89 -42.93
N PRO A 11 3.47 0.18 -43.81
CA PRO A 11 4.61 -0.66 -43.40
C PRO A 11 5.81 0.08 -42.77
N GLY A 12 5.73 1.40 -42.63
CA GLY A 12 6.75 2.26 -42.06
C GLY A 12 6.05 3.35 -41.25
N ASP A 13 6.56 4.58 -41.30
CA ASP A 13 6.12 5.62 -40.38
C ASP A 13 4.82 6.33 -40.80
N LEU A 14 4.04 6.74 -39.79
CA LEU A 14 3.06 7.82 -39.93
C LEU A 14 3.71 9.15 -39.57
N SER A 15 3.44 10.18 -40.36
CA SER A 15 4.08 11.49 -40.19
C SER A 15 3.15 12.66 -40.49
N ASN A 16 3.62 13.88 -40.25
CA ASN A 16 2.91 15.12 -40.51
C ASN A 16 1.55 15.19 -39.79
N CYS A 17 0.45 15.02 -40.53
CA CYS A 17 -0.92 14.99 -39.99
C CYS A 17 -1.70 13.79 -40.57
N GLN A 18 -0.99 12.70 -40.83
CA GLN A 18 -1.59 11.42 -41.21
C GLN A 18 -2.29 10.82 -40.00
N TRP A 19 -3.50 10.32 -40.21
CA TRP A 19 -4.28 9.65 -39.16
C TRP A 19 -4.53 8.22 -39.60
N GLY A 20 -4.39 7.28 -38.69
CA GLY A 20 -4.76 5.90 -38.88
C GLY A 20 -6.21 5.67 -39.30
N LEU A 21 -6.48 4.47 -39.77
CA LEU A 21 -7.85 3.98 -39.91
C LEU A 21 -8.21 3.18 -38.68
N ASP A 22 -9.51 3.16 -38.39
CA ASP A 22 -10.05 2.33 -37.32
C ASP A 22 -10.29 0.94 -37.95
N ASP A 23 -9.38 0.00 -37.71
CA ASP A 23 -9.28 -1.30 -38.35
C ASP A 23 -9.78 -2.45 -37.45
N ILE A 24 -10.25 -3.53 -38.07
CA ILE A 24 -10.68 -4.75 -37.37
C ILE A 24 -9.79 -5.90 -37.84
N LEU A 25 -8.96 -6.39 -36.92
CA LEU A 25 -7.86 -7.30 -37.18
C LEU A 25 -8.07 -8.62 -36.42
N ALA A 26 -7.92 -9.74 -37.12
CA ALA A 26 -8.22 -11.06 -36.56
C ALA A 26 -7.03 -12.01 -36.78
N GLY A 27 -6.46 -12.51 -35.68
CA GLY A 27 -5.30 -13.38 -35.66
C GLY A 27 -5.67 -14.84 -35.89
N ASP A 28 -4.78 -15.59 -36.54
CA ASP A 28 -4.89 -17.03 -36.74
C ASP A 28 -3.51 -17.71 -36.74
N LEU A 29 -3.46 -19.02 -36.98
CA LEU A 29 -2.21 -19.78 -37.00
C LEU A 29 -1.19 -19.33 -38.08
N ALA A 30 -1.63 -18.55 -39.07
CA ALA A 30 -0.76 -17.99 -40.10
C ALA A 30 -0.42 -16.51 -39.84
N THR A 31 -1.20 -15.82 -39.03
CA THR A 31 -1.13 -14.39 -38.76
C THR A 31 -1.13 -14.14 -37.26
N THR A 32 0.05 -14.19 -36.66
CA THR A 32 0.23 -14.04 -35.21
C THR A 32 0.78 -12.67 -34.80
N VAL A 33 1.15 -11.83 -35.76
CA VAL A 33 1.55 -10.45 -35.54
C VAL A 33 0.55 -9.56 -36.25
N LEU A 34 -0.10 -8.68 -35.50
CA LEU A 34 -1.09 -7.74 -36.01
C LEU A 34 -0.67 -6.33 -35.63
N ILE A 35 -0.81 -5.42 -36.58
CA ILE A 35 -0.41 -4.02 -36.46
C ILE A 35 -1.58 -3.22 -37.00
N GLY A 36 -2.13 -2.31 -36.22
CA GLY A 36 -3.20 -1.42 -36.64
C GLY A 36 -2.74 -0.48 -37.74
N ASP A 37 -1.79 0.40 -37.40
CA ASP A 37 -1.44 1.50 -38.27
C ASP A 37 -0.02 1.51 -38.84
N ALA A 38 0.99 1.61 -37.98
CA ALA A 38 2.36 1.90 -38.38
C ALA A 38 3.29 0.71 -38.07
N GLY A 39 3.84 0.11 -39.13
CA GLY A 39 4.94 -0.85 -39.00
C GLY A 39 6.27 -0.21 -38.54
N GLY A 40 6.31 1.12 -38.47
CA GLY A 40 7.41 1.92 -37.91
C GLY A 40 6.91 2.79 -36.75
N SER A 41 7.20 4.08 -36.81
CA SER A 41 6.90 5.05 -35.75
C SER A 41 5.83 6.08 -36.14
N LEU A 42 5.29 6.79 -35.16
CA LEU A 42 4.47 7.98 -35.35
C LEU A 42 5.31 9.25 -35.12
N PHE A 43 5.17 10.23 -36.01
CA PHE A 43 5.89 11.51 -35.95
C PHE A 43 5.00 12.74 -36.15
N ASP A 44 5.50 13.87 -35.66
CA ASP A 44 4.96 15.21 -35.85
C ASP A 44 3.61 15.39 -35.15
N PHE A 45 2.50 15.39 -35.90
CA PHE A 45 1.13 15.49 -35.41
C PHE A 45 0.28 14.33 -35.96
N SER A 46 0.91 13.21 -36.31
CA SER A 46 0.19 12.01 -36.74
C SER A 46 -0.60 11.40 -35.58
N ARG A 47 -1.55 10.54 -35.91
CA ARG A 47 -2.41 9.87 -34.93
C ARG A 47 -2.67 8.43 -35.32
N GLY A 48 -2.80 7.60 -34.31
CA GLY A 48 -3.48 6.32 -34.35
C GLY A 48 -4.91 6.37 -34.82
N GLY A 49 -5.38 5.24 -35.31
CA GLY A 49 -6.78 4.85 -35.41
C GLY A 49 -7.19 4.05 -34.19
N ASN A 50 -8.50 3.86 -34.01
CA ASN A 50 -8.99 3.05 -32.89
C ASN A 50 -9.27 1.63 -33.40
N ASP A 51 -8.35 0.72 -33.13
CA ASP A 51 -8.27 -0.60 -33.70
C ASP A 51 -8.86 -1.68 -32.80
N THR A 52 -9.36 -2.75 -33.42
CA THR A 52 -9.94 -3.89 -32.71
C THR A 52 -9.24 -5.18 -33.12
N PHE A 53 -8.66 -5.87 -32.15
CA PHE A 53 -7.91 -7.10 -32.33
C PHE A 53 -8.64 -8.30 -31.71
N THR A 54 -8.67 -9.43 -32.42
CA THR A 54 -9.26 -10.68 -31.92
C THR A 54 -8.40 -11.89 -32.26
N GLU A 55 -8.13 -12.75 -31.29
CA GLU A 55 -7.50 -14.05 -31.51
C GLU A 55 -8.54 -15.12 -31.87
N ASN A 56 -8.39 -15.82 -33.01
CA ASN A 56 -9.36 -16.87 -33.39
C ASN A 56 -8.95 -18.28 -32.96
N GLU A 57 -7.64 -18.54 -32.81
CA GLU A 57 -7.10 -19.87 -32.57
C GLU A 57 -5.94 -19.82 -31.55
N PRO A 58 -5.70 -20.86 -30.74
CA PRO A 58 -4.60 -20.87 -29.77
C PRO A 58 -3.22 -20.71 -30.43
N SER A 59 -2.47 -19.69 -30.05
CA SER A 59 -1.12 -19.42 -30.57
C SER A 59 -0.32 -18.49 -29.65
N THR A 60 0.85 -18.03 -30.09
CA THR A 60 1.57 -16.90 -29.50
C THR A 60 1.33 -15.67 -30.36
N TYR A 61 0.64 -14.67 -29.82
CA TYR A 61 0.28 -13.45 -30.53
C TYR A 61 1.08 -12.24 -30.05
N THR A 62 1.34 -11.32 -30.98
CA THR A 62 1.83 -9.97 -30.69
C THR A 62 0.97 -8.95 -31.42
N PHE A 63 0.45 -7.99 -30.68
CA PHE A 63 -0.38 -6.91 -31.21
C PHE A 63 0.29 -5.56 -30.95
N TYR A 64 0.18 -4.68 -31.93
CA TYR A 64 0.51 -3.26 -31.82
C TYR A 64 -0.73 -2.52 -32.29
N GLY A 65 -1.35 -1.73 -31.43
CA GLY A 65 -2.46 -0.88 -31.84
C GLY A 65 -1.99 0.14 -32.86
N ASP A 66 -1.18 1.09 -32.42
CA ASP A 66 -0.73 2.14 -33.33
C ASP A 66 0.60 1.88 -34.03
N ALA A 67 1.66 1.63 -33.26
CA ALA A 67 3.03 1.71 -33.73
C ALA A 67 3.86 0.52 -33.25
N VAL A 68 4.56 -0.13 -34.18
CA VAL A 68 5.58 -1.11 -33.80
C VAL A 68 6.77 -0.45 -33.11
N GLY A 69 7.11 0.77 -33.51
CA GLY A 69 8.18 1.57 -32.90
C GLY A 69 7.65 2.62 -31.93
N SER A 70 8.36 3.74 -31.85
CA SER A 70 8.06 4.83 -30.92
C SER A 70 7.09 5.91 -31.45
N MET A 71 6.66 6.75 -30.52
CA MET A 71 5.88 7.98 -30.76
C MET A 71 6.69 9.23 -30.38
N PHE A 72 6.68 10.25 -31.25
CA PHE A 72 7.50 11.46 -31.12
C PHE A 72 6.74 12.76 -31.40
N ASN A 73 7.28 13.88 -30.92
CA ASN A 73 6.77 15.23 -31.10
C ASN A 73 5.41 15.50 -30.42
N PHE A 74 4.29 15.42 -31.15
CA PHE A 74 2.93 15.76 -30.70
C PHE A 74 1.91 14.72 -31.18
N THR A 75 2.35 13.48 -31.33
CA THR A 75 1.52 12.39 -31.83
C THR A 75 0.49 11.96 -30.81
N ARG A 76 -0.52 11.21 -31.24
CA ARG A 76 -1.54 10.67 -30.36
C ARG A 76 -1.85 9.23 -30.68
N GLY A 77 -1.98 8.46 -29.62
CA GLY A 77 -2.48 7.11 -29.56
C GLY A 77 -3.90 6.97 -30.09
N GLY A 78 -4.24 5.77 -30.53
CA GLY A 78 -5.59 5.28 -30.74
C GLY A 78 -6.20 4.80 -29.43
N ASP A 79 -7.54 4.67 -29.36
CA ASP A 79 -8.14 3.91 -28.24
C ASP A 79 -8.45 2.50 -28.77
N ASP A 80 -7.59 1.55 -28.45
CA ASP A 80 -7.58 0.21 -29.02
C ASP A 80 -8.26 -0.82 -28.13
N THR A 81 -8.74 -1.90 -28.76
CA THR A 81 -9.45 -2.97 -28.07
C THR A 81 -8.90 -4.33 -28.45
N PHE A 82 -8.43 -5.08 -27.46
CA PHE A 82 -7.84 -6.40 -27.63
C PHE A 82 -8.72 -7.47 -26.99
N THR A 83 -9.03 -8.52 -27.72
CA THR A 83 -9.76 -9.70 -27.22
C THR A 83 -8.95 -10.97 -27.42
N GLY A 84 -8.51 -11.58 -26.32
CA GLY A 84 -7.69 -12.78 -26.31
C GLY A 84 -8.46 -14.07 -26.62
N SER A 85 -7.71 -15.15 -26.91
CA SER A 85 -8.21 -16.53 -27.03
C SER A 85 -7.63 -17.44 -25.94
N SER A 86 -8.31 -18.54 -25.69
CA SER A 86 -7.92 -19.49 -24.66
C SER A 86 -6.70 -20.29 -25.10
N PHE A 87 -5.83 -20.68 -24.16
CA PHE A 87 -4.59 -21.41 -24.44
C PHE A 87 -3.55 -20.62 -25.28
N SER A 88 -3.67 -19.29 -25.32
CA SER A 88 -2.71 -18.39 -26.00
C SER A 88 -1.65 -17.83 -25.05
N ILE A 89 -0.55 -17.37 -25.65
CA ILE A 89 0.39 -16.44 -25.05
C ILE A 89 0.26 -15.12 -25.82
N THR A 90 0.00 -14.02 -25.13
CA THR A 90 -0.35 -12.76 -25.78
C THR A 90 0.52 -11.63 -25.26
N THR A 91 1.11 -10.88 -26.17
CA THR A 91 1.69 -9.57 -25.88
C THR A 91 0.93 -8.53 -26.68
N ALA A 92 0.40 -7.50 -26.05
CA ALA A 92 -0.14 -6.36 -26.79
C ALA A 92 0.39 -5.05 -26.23
N TYR A 93 0.67 -4.14 -27.16
CA TYR A 93 0.97 -2.75 -26.92
C TYR A 93 -0.23 -1.99 -27.47
N GLY A 94 -0.85 -1.15 -26.64
CA GLY A 94 -1.91 -0.27 -27.08
C GLY A 94 -1.36 0.69 -28.11
N ASP A 95 -0.44 1.58 -27.73
CA ASP A 95 0.08 2.54 -28.71
C ASP A 95 1.44 2.21 -29.30
N ALA A 96 2.50 2.27 -28.50
CA ALA A 96 3.88 2.20 -28.96
C ALA A 96 4.55 0.91 -28.50
N GLY A 97 5.10 0.15 -29.44
CA GLY A 97 5.93 -1.02 -29.12
C GLY A 97 7.26 -0.68 -28.44
N GLU A 98 7.70 0.58 -28.52
CA GLU A 98 8.92 1.10 -27.89
C GLU A 98 8.56 2.33 -27.01
N ASP A 99 9.30 3.43 -27.13
CA ASP A 99 9.13 4.61 -26.27
C ASP A 99 8.03 5.59 -26.75
N ILE A 100 7.42 6.33 -25.82
CA ILE A 100 6.63 7.55 -26.09
C ILE A 100 7.40 8.76 -25.56
N SER A 101 7.57 9.79 -26.39
CA SER A 101 8.41 10.93 -26.05
C SER A 101 7.86 12.29 -26.49
N ASP A 102 8.54 13.35 -26.07
CA ASP A 102 8.18 14.76 -26.33
C ASP A 102 6.82 15.12 -25.74
N HIS A 103 5.85 15.58 -26.53
CA HIS A 103 4.49 15.93 -26.08
C HIS A 103 3.45 14.96 -26.65
N SER A 104 3.91 13.74 -26.99
CA SER A 104 3.06 12.69 -27.49
C SER A 104 2.13 12.20 -26.39
N LYS A 105 0.98 11.66 -26.78
CA LYS A 105 0.03 11.09 -25.84
C LYS A 105 -0.36 9.71 -26.27
N GLY A 106 -0.44 8.77 -25.36
CA GLY A 106 -1.15 7.55 -25.67
C GLY A 106 -2.68 7.73 -25.59
N GLY A 107 -3.40 6.68 -25.94
CA GLY A 107 -4.85 6.58 -25.95
C GLY A 107 -5.35 5.60 -24.90
N ASN A 108 -6.67 5.47 -24.78
CA ASN A 108 -7.27 4.71 -23.69
C ASN A 108 -7.63 3.30 -24.16
N ASP A 109 -6.76 2.35 -23.86
CA ASP A 109 -6.80 0.99 -24.37
C ASP A 109 -7.55 0.02 -23.48
N SER A 110 -8.12 -1.01 -24.12
CA SER A 110 -8.90 -2.03 -23.44
C SER A 110 -8.46 -3.43 -23.80
N PHE A 111 -8.00 -4.15 -22.78
CA PHE A 111 -7.50 -5.50 -22.90
C PHE A 111 -8.45 -6.47 -22.21
N GLN A 112 -9.11 -7.30 -23.00
CA GLN A 112 -9.95 -8.37 -22.51
C GLN A 112 -9.25 -9.71 -22.73
N GLY A 113 -8.85 -10.37 -21.64
CA GLY A 113 -8.31 -11.73 -21.71
C GLY A 113 -9.33 -12.76 -22.25
N SER A 114 -8.94 -14.02 -22.25
CA SER A 114 -9.81 -15.14 -22.64
C SER A 114 -9.89 -16.20 -21.57
N SER A 115 -10.71 -17.23 -21.80
CA SER A 115 -10.84 -18.35 -20.88
C SER A 115 -9.52 -19.12 -20.63
N THR A 116 -9.54 -19.99 -19.63
CA THR A 116 -8.44 -20.72 -18.96
C THR A 116 -7.12 -20.95 -19.70
N GLN A 117 -6.02 -20.89 -18.93
CA GLN A 117 -4.63 -21.22 -19.30
C GLN A 117 -4.00 -20.27 -20.32
N VAL A 118 -3.97 -18.98 -19.99
CA VAL A 118 -3.34 -17.93 -20.81
C VAL A 118 -2.21 -17.23 -20.05
N ILE A 119 -1.21 -16.78 -20.79
CA ILE A 119 -0.15 -15.87 -20.30
C ILE A 119 -0.30 -14.58 -21.09
N ASN A 120 -0.54 -13.47 -20.40
CA ASN A 120 -0.74 -12.19 -21.05
C ASN A 120 0.24 -11.14 -20.53
N THR A 121 0.77 -10.34 -21.44
CA THR A 121 1.56 -9.14 -21.15
C THR A 121 0.94 -7.98 -21.92
N PHE A 122 0.47 -6.97 -21.21
CA PHE A 122 -0.20 -5.82 -21.80
C PHE A 122 0.50 -4.55 -21.37
N PHE A 123 0.81 -3.71 -22.34
CA PHE A 123 1.28 -2.34 -22.15
C PHE A 123 0.16 -1.46 -22.71
N GLY A 124 -0.41 -0.60 -21.89
CA GLY A 124 -1.39 0.38 -22.35
C GLY A 124 -0.75 1.30 -23.37
N ASP A 125 0.13 2.20 -22.96
CA ASP A 125 0.70 3.13 -23.94
C ASP A 125 2.04 2.67 -24.53
N ALA A 126 3.08 2.53 -23.70
CA ALA A 126 4.46 2.39 -24.14
C ALA A 126 5.06 1.05 -23.70
N GLY A 127 5.50 0.23 -24.64
CA GLY A 127 6.29 -0.97 -24.35
C GLY A 127 7.67 -0.67 -23.73
N GLY A 128 8.16 0.56 -23.91
CA GLY A 128 9.42 1.06 -23.40
C GLY A 128 9.24 2.15 -22.34
N ASN A 129 9.92 3.28 -22.55
CA ASN A 129 9.95 4.40 -21.63
C ASN A 129 8.96 5.50 -22.05
N MET A 130 8.55 6.29 -21.07
CA MET A 130 7.95 7.59 -21.30
C MET A 130 8.91 8.72 -20.90
N ILE A 131 9.11 9.69 -21.80
CA ILE A 131 10.14 10.73 -21.63
C ILE A 131 9.62 12.11 -22.08
N GLY A 132 10.12 13.18 -21.46
CA GLY A 132 9.81 14.56 -21.82
C GLY A 132 8.52 15.05 -21.19
N HIS A 133 7.51 15.33 -22.00
CA HIS A 133 6.16 15.76 -21.59
C HIS A 133 5.10 14.75 -22.09
N ALA A 134 5.51 13.50 -22.31
CA ALA A 134 4.61 12.45 -22.76
C ALA A 134 3.52 12.20 -21.71
N GLN A 135 2.34 11.82 -22.17
CA GLN A 135 1.21 11.50 -21.31
C GLN A 135 0.61 10.17 -21.71
N GLY A 136 0.34 9.31 -20.74
CA GLY A 136 -0.34 8.06 -20.95
C GLY A 136 -1.86 8.18 -20.91
N GLY A 137 -2.53 7.14 -21.36
CA GLY A 137 -3.98 7.00 -21.44
C GLY A 137 -4.56 6.33 -20.21
N ASP A 138 -5.89 6.39 -20.07
CA ASP A 138 -6.56 5.65 -18.99
C ASP A 138 -6.95 4.26 -19.52
N ASP A 139 -6.16 3.25 -19.17
CA ASP A 139 -6.21 1.91 -19.71
C ASP A 139 -6.99 0.94 -18.83
N SER A 140 -7.48 -0.12 -19.45
CA SER A 140 -8.32 -1.10 -18.77
C SER A 140 -7.94 -2.53 -19.10
N PHE A 141 -7.78 -3.36 -18.07
CA PHE A 141 -7.60 -4.79 -18.22
C PHE A 141 -8.63 -5.60 -17.45
N THR A 142 -9.24 -6.57 -18.13
CA THR A 142 -10.08 -7.58 -17.51
C THR A 142 -9.46 -8.96 -17.67
N ALA A 143 -8.99 -9.51 -16.55
CA ALA A 143 -8.42 -10.85 -16.45
C ALA A 143 -9.49 -11.95 -16.62
N PHE A 144 -9.05 -13.20 -16.72
CA PHE A 144 -9.92 -14.39 -16.73
C PHE A 144 -9.35 -15.56 -15.92
N PRO A 145 -10.17 -16.48 -15.40
CA PRO A 145 -9.71 -17.50 -14.46
C PRO A 145 -8.60 -18.40 -15.01
N ASN A 146 -7.66 -18.82 -14.16
CA ASN A 146 -6.51 -19.67 -14.53
C ASN A 146 -5.56 -18.99 -15.53
N SER A 147 -5.16 -17.75 -15.27
CA SER A 147 -4.25 -16.96 -16.10
C SER A 147 -3.04 -16.45 -15.31
N PHE A 148 -2.00 -16.08 -16.06
CA PHE A 148 -0.88 -15.27 -15.60
C PHE A 148 -0.91 -13.96 -16.39
N ASN A 149 -1.00 -12.82 -15.71
CA ASN A 149 -1.16 -11.52 -16.37
C ASN A 149 -0.14 -10.53 -15.80
N ASP A 150 0.63 -9.92 -16.70
CA ASP A 150 1.43 -8.73 -16.43
C ASP A 150 0.75 -7.58 -17.17
N PHE A 151 0.36 -6.54 -16.44
CA PHE A 151 -0.24 -5.33 -17.01
C PHE A 151 0.59 -4.13 -16.59
N TYR A 152 1.00 -3.35 -17.57
CA TYR A 152 1.63 -2.04 -17.42
C TYR A 152 0.62 -1.05 -17.97
N GLY A 153 0.15 -0.11 -17.15
CA GLY A 153 -0.75 0.95 -17.59
C GLY A 153 -0.05 1.82 -18.62
N ASP A 154 0.87 2.68 -18.20
CA ASP A 154 1.52 3.55 -19.19
C ASP A 154 2.84 3.02 -19.76
N ALA A 155 3.88 2.91 -18.93
CA ALA A 155 5.25 2.66 -19.35
C ALA A 155 5.74 1.28 -18.91
N GLY A 156 6.15 0.46 -19.88
CA GLY A 156 6.77 -0.84 -19.65
C GLY A 156 8.09 -0.79 -18.89
N VAL A 157 8.75 0.37 -18.86
CA VAL A 157 10.06 0.57 -18.20
C VAL A 157 10.05 1.81 -17.31
N ASP A 158 10.68 2.92 -17.72
CA ASP A 158 10.87 4.10 -16.86
C ASP A 158 10.01 5.27 -17.33
N MET A 159 9.57 6.10 -16.38
CA MET A 159 9.01 7.43 -16.61
C MET A 159 9.98 8.51 -16.12
N SER A 160 10.15 9.56 -16.92
CA SER A 160 11.12 10.63 -16.60
C SER A 160 10.72 12.00 -17.12
N ASP A 161 11.45 13.03 -16.69
CA ASP A 161 11.24 14.44 -17.04
C ASP A 161 9.94 15.05 -16.51
N HIS A 162 8.87 15.16 -17.29
CA HIS A 162 7.59 15.78 -16.90
C HIS A 162 6.42 14.94 -17.42
N THR A 163 6.63 13.63 -17.49
CA THR A 163 5.62 12.69 -17.93
C THR A 163 4.46 12.63 -16.97
N LYS A 164 3.32 12.18 -17.48
CA LYS A 164 2.10 11.96 -16.70
C LYS A 164 1.53 10.62 -17.07
N GLY A 165 1.30 9.76 -16.11
CA GLY A 165 0.52 8.57 -16.32
C GLY A 165 -0.97 8.87 -16.37
N GLY A 166 -1.72 7.90 -16.87
CA GLY A 166 -3.17 7.86 -16.85
C GLY A 166 -3.69 7.07 -15.66
N ASN A 167 -5.01 7.06 -15.50
CA ASN A 167 -5.65 6.40 -14.37
C ASN A 167 -6.18 5.03 -14.79
N ASP A 168 -5.44 3.99 -14.47
CA ASP A 168 -5.62 2.66 -15.02
C ASP A 168 -6.50 1.77 -14.15
N THR A 169 -7.18 0.83 -14.80
CA THR A 169 -8.12 -0.07 -14.13
C THR A 169 -7.84 -1.53 -14.43
N PHE A 170 -7.57 -2.31 -13.39
CA PHE A 170 -7.41 -3.76 -13.48
C PHE A 170 -8.51 -4.50 -12.73
N GLU A 171 -9.28 -5.29 -13.48
CA GLU A 171 -10.23 -6.27 -12.94
C GLU A 171 -9.63 -7.68 -12.96
N GLY A 172 -9.20 -8.16 -11.79
CA GLY A 172 -8.71 -9.52 -11.60
C GLY A 172 -9.79 -10.58 -11.66
N THR A 173 -9.37 -11.85 -11.64
CA THR A 173 -10.26 -13.01 -11.63
C THR A 173 -9.76 -14.15 -10.75
N SER A 174 -10.63 -15.15 -10.53
CA SER A 174 -10.34 -16.21 -9.58
C SER A 174 -9.26 -17.16 -10.08
N VAL A 175 -8.40 -17.65 -9.18
CA VAL A 175 -7.34 -18.61 -9.54
C VAL A 175 -6.41 -18.04 -10.62
N ALA A 176 -6.02 -16.78 -10.49
CA ALA A 176 -5.09 -16.10 -11.38
C ALA A 176 -3.86 -15.60 -10.62
N VAL A 177 -2.76 -15.43 -11.34
CA VAL A 177 -1.60 -14.66 -10.87
C VAL A 177 -1.58 -13.37 -11.66
N ASN A 178 -1.61 -12.25 -10.96
CA ASN A 178 -1.66 -10.92 -11.57
C ASN A 178 -0.51 -10.08 -11.03
N ILE A 179 0.22 -9.44 -11.94
CA ILE A 179 1.17 -8.38 -11.64
C ILE A 179 0.67 -7.14 -12.38
N PHE A 180 0.40 -6.09 -11.61
CA PHE A 180 -0.05 -4.81 -12.14
C PHE A 180 1.00 -3.76 -11.79
N PHE A 181 1.39 -2.99 -12.79
CA PHE A 181 2.14 -1.75 -12.68
C PHE A 181 1.21 -0.69 -13.23
N GLY A 182 0.84 0.29 -12.43
CA GLY A 182 0.01 1.40 -12.88
C GLY A 182 0.77 2.21 -13.90
N ASP A 183 1.74 3.02 -13.48
CA ASP A 183 2.38 3.90 -14.45
C ASP A 183 3.70 3.36 -15.01
N ALA A 184 4.61 2.88 -14.17
CA ALA A 184 5.98 2.55 -14.53
C ALA A 184 6.38 1.13 -14.10
N GLY A 185 6.69 0.31 -15.10
CA GLY A 185 7.24 -1.03 -14.92
C GLY A 185 8.59 -1.07 -14.20
N ASN A 186 9.26 0.06 -14.01
CA ASN A 186 10.53 0.22 -13.31
C ASN A 186 10.56 1.55 -12.54
N ASN A 187 11.33 2.56 -12.93
CA ASN A 187 11.54 3.76 -12.10
C ASN A 187 10.76 4.98 -12.57
N MET A 188 10.46 5.87 -11.63
CA MET A 188 10.02 7.24 -11.91
C MET A 188 11.04 8.26 -11.43
N SER A 189 11.28 9.28 -12.26
CA SER A 189 12.27 10.34 -11.98
C SER A 189 11.89 11.68 -12.61
N GLY A 190 12.67 12.73 -12.35
CA GLY A 190 12.35 14.08 -12.80
C GLY A 190 11.15 14.64 -12.06
N HIS A 191 10.20 15.19 -12.81
CA HIS A 191 8.87 15.64 -12.41
C HIS A 191 7.78 14.73 -12.98
N ALA A 192 8.10 13.45 -13.23
CA ALA A 192 7.10 12.45 -13.60
C ALA A 192 5.99 12.40 -12.54
N GLN A 193 4.76 12.23 -12.98
CA GLN A 193 3.60 12.11 -12.11
C GLN A 193 2.81 10.86 -12.52
N GLY A 194 2.52 10.00 -11.56
CA GLY A 194 1.64 8.86 -11.75
C GLY A 194 0.16 9.21 -11.66
N GLY A 195 -0.67 8.30 -12.12
CA GLY A 195 -2.12 8.37 -12.13
C GLY A 195 -2.74 7.74 -10.90
N ASP A 196 -4.04 7.98 -10.71
CA ASP A 196 -4.79 7.34 -9.62
C ASP A 196 -5.38 6.01 -10.14
N ASP A 197 -4.75 4.89 -9.81
CA ASP A 197 -5.05 3.57 -10.34
C ASP A 197 -6.02 2.76 -9.49
N SER A 198 -6.70 1.81 -10.11
CA SER A 198 -7.69 0.99 -9.45
C SER A 198 -7.51 -0.49 -9.77
N PHE A 199 -7.24 -1.28 -8.74
CA PHE A 199 -7.19 -2.74 -8.83
C PHE A 199 -8.31 -3.42 -8.04
N THR A 200 -8.94 -4.41 -8.67
CA THR A 200 -9.95 -5.25 -8.02
C THR A 200 -9.58 -6.73 -8.11
N ALA A 201 -9.19 -7.32 -6.99
CA ALA A 201 -8.94 -8.75 -6.85
C ALA A 201 -10.22 -9.59 -6.92
N ARG A 202 -10.02 -10.90 -7.12
CA ARG A 202 -11.07 -11.92 -6.96
C ARG A 202 -10.53 -13.13 -6.19
N ARG A 203 -11.43 -14.03 -5.80
CA ARG A 203 -11.13 -15.14 -4.89
C ARG A 203 -10.04 -16.08 -5.39
N ASP A 204 -9.23 -16.64 -4.50
CA ASP A 204 -8.22 -17.65 -4.83
C ASP A 204 -7.11 -17.15 -5.78
N SER A 205 -6.85 -15.83 -5.82
CA SER A 205 -5.81 -15.22 -6.67
C SER A 205 -4.53 -14.87 -5.90
N SER A 206 -3.44 -14.69 -6.63
CA SER A 206 -2.17 -14.16 -6.12
C SER A 206 -1.87 -12.87 -6.87
N ASN A 207 -1.80 -11.75 -6.16
CA ASN A 207 -1.69 -10.43 -6.77
C ASN A 207 -0.47 -9.68 -6.22
N ALA A 208 0.30 -9.09 -7.13
CA ALA A 208 1.27 -8.06 -6.83
C ALA A 208 0.83 -6.80 -7.58
N PHE A 209 0.74 -5.69 -6.85
CA PHE A 209 0.32 -4.42 -7.41
C PHE A 209 1.34 -3.37 -7.00
N TYR A 210 1.77 -2.59 -7.97
CA TYR A 210 2.56 -1.38 -7.83
C TYR A 210 1.71 -0.28 -8.43
N GLY A 211 1.40 0.77 -7.67
CA GLY A 211 0.65 1.91 -8.17
C GLY A 211 1.47 2.61 -9.19
N ASP A 212 2.45 3.40 -8.76
CA ASP A 212 3.17 4.17 -9.77
C ASP A 212 4.42 3.48 -10.31
N ALA A 213 5.30 2.99 -9.44
CA ALA A 213 6.62 2.51 -9.85
C ALA A 213 6.95 1.15 -9.24
N SER A 214 7.22 0.14 -10.07
CA SER A 214 7.73 -1.14 -9.54
C SER A 214 9.14 -1.03 -8.92
N GLY A 215 9.87 -0.01 -9.32
CA GLY A 215 11.24 0.31 -8.94
C GLY A 215 11.33 1.45 -7.94
N ASP A 216 12.28 2.35 -8.17
CA ASP A 216 12.53 3.51 -7.30
C ASP A 216 11.80 4.76 -7.83
N MET A 217 11.37 5.61 -6.89
CA MET A 217 10.92 6.98 -7.17
C MET A 217 11.97 7.99 -6.70
N SER A 218 12.25 8.99 -7.51
CA SER A 218 13.36 9.91 -7.25
C SER A 218 13.14 11.32 -7.78
N GLU A 219 14.03 12.23 -7.37
CA GLU A 219 14.01 13.64 -7.77
C GLU A 219 12.74 14.37 -7.33
N TYR A 220 11.81 14.72 -8.21
CA TYR A 220 10.56 15.41 -7.87
C TYR A 220 9.36 14.62 -8.38
N SER A 221 9.50 13.30 -8.55
CA SER A 221 8.40 12.44 -8.97
C SER A 221 7.26 12.47 -7.95
N LYS A 222 6.05 12.21 -8.42
CA LYS A 222 4.86 12.16 -7.59
C LYS A 222 4.08 10.91 -7.95
N GLY A 223 3.66 10.16 -6.94
CA GLY A 223 2.68 9.12 -7.14
C GLY A 223 1.25 9.66 -7.16
N GLY A 224 0.32 8.83 -7.60
CA GLY A 224 -1.12 9.02 -7.53
C GLY A 224 -1.72 8.33 -6.32
N ASN A 225 -3.04 8.48 -6.15
CA ASN A 225 -3.77 7.93 -5.01
C ASN A 225 -4.52 6.68 -5.44
N ASP A 226 -3.97 5.53 -5.13
CA ASP A 226 -4.40 4.28 -5.69
C ASP A 226 -5.42 3.57 -4.83
N THR A 227 -6.28 2.78 -5.49
CA THR A 227 -7.35 2.06 -4.84
C THR A 227 -7.27 0.56 -5.09
N PHE A 228 -7.14 -0.19 -4.00
CA PHE A 228 -7.06 -1.64 -3.98
C PHE A 228 -8.29 -2.26 -3.33
N ASN A 229 -9.04 -3.00 -4.12
CA ASN A 229 -10.14 -3.82 -3.65
C ASN A 229 -9.71 -5.29 -3.63
N GLY A 230 -9.20 -5.75 -2.49
CA GLY A 230 -8.87 -7.14 -2.23
C GLY A 230 -10.10 -8.06 -2.24
N ALA A 231 -9.83 -9.37 -2.23
CA ALA A 231 -10.86 -10.40 -2.25
C ALA A 231 -10.61 -11.48 -1.20
N SER A 232 -11.66 -12.28 -0.94
CA SER A 232 -11.54 -13.40 -0.02
C SER A 232 -10.55 -14.43 -0.53
N ASP A 233 -9.81 -15.05 0.40
CA ASP A 233 -8.89 -16.14 0.06
C ASP A 233 -7.93 -15.77 -1.09
N ALA A 234 -7.37 -14.55 -1.10
CA ALA A 234 -6.35 -14.10 -2.04
C ALA A 234 -5.08 -13.66 -1.30
N THR A 235 -3.91 -13.89 -1.91
CA THR A 235 -2.61 -13.43 -1.39
C THR A 235 -2.29 -12.16 -2.13
N ASN A 236 -2.05 -11.10 -1.40
CA ASN A 236 -1.82 -9.81 -2.01
C ASN A 236 -0.59 -9.13 -1.41
N HIS A 237 0.23 -8.58 -2.29
CA HIS A 237 1.30 -7.63 -1.97
C HIS A 237 0.98 -6.34 -2.71
N PHE A 238 0.78 -5.26 -1.97
CA PHE A 238 0.50 -3.94 -2.51
C PHE A 238 1.62 -3.01 -2.12
N TYR A 239 2.10 -2.29 -3.10
CA TYR A 239 2.91 -1.10 -2.95
C TYR A 239 2.03 0.00 -3.52
N GLY A 240 1.73 1.00 -2.72
CA GLY A 240 1.05 2.21 -3.17
C GLY A 240 1.88 2.86 -4.25
N ASP A 241 2.99 3.53 -3.94
CA ASP A 241 3.76 4.17 -5.00
C ASP A 241 4.97 3.36 -5.51
N ALA A 242 5.98 3.17 -4.67
CA ALA A 242 7.29 2.63 -5.04
C ALA A 242 7.48 1.20 -4.52
N GLY A 243 7.62 0.25 -5.44
CA GLY A 243 8.01 -1.13 -5.15
C GLY A 243 9.38 -1.27 -4.48
N ARG A 244 10.21 -0.23 -4.54
CA ARG A 244 11.53 -0.16 -3.90
C ARG A 244 11.65 1.07 -3.01
N SER A 245 12.48 2.05 -3.37
CA SER A 245 12.82 3.18 -2.49
C SER A 245 12.37 4.52 -3.07
N MET A 246 12.09 5.47 -2.18
CA MET A 246 11.87 6.88 -2.52
C MET A 246 13.03 7.75 -2.06
N SER A 247 13.43 8.71 -2.90
CA SER A 247 14.55 9.61 -2.64
C SER A 247 14.39 10.99 -3.28
N GLY A 248 15.32 11.91 -3.01
CA GLY A 248 15.19 13.30 -3.45
C GLY A 248 14.02 14.02 -2.78
N HIS A 249 13.10 14.54 -3.58
CA HIS A 249 11.85 15.22 -3.21
C HIS A 249 10.62 14.46 -3.72
N ALA A 250 10.76 13.15 -3.98
CA ALA A 250 9.66 12.28 -4.36
C ALA A 250 8.52 12.37 -3.33
N GLN A 251 7.28 12.29 -3.81
CA GLN A 251 6.07 12.33 -2.99
C GLN A 251 5.21 11.13 -3.36
N GLY A 252 4.79 10.37 -2.38
CA GLY A 252 3.78 9.35 -2.56
C GLY A 252 2.37 9.91 -2.45
N GLY A 253 1.38 9.09 -2.78
CA GLY A 253 -0.04 9.40 -2.75
C GLY A 253 -0.76 8.82 -1.54
N ASP A 254 -2.02 9.22 -1.36
CA ASP A 254 -2.85 8.73 -0.26
C ASP A 254 -3.57 7.42 -0.70
N ASP A 255 -2.97 6.26 -0.46
CA ASP A 255 -3.44 4.99 -1.02
C ASP A 255 -4.46 4.27 -0.14
N HIS A 256 -5.33 3.52 -0.81
CA HIS A 256 -6.47 2.91 -0.15
C HIS A 256 -6.61 1.43 -0.44
N TYR A 257 -6.47 0.59 0.60
CA TYR A 257 -6.78 -0.82 0.55
C TYR A 257 -8.05 -1.17 1.33
N THR A 258 -8.95 -1.94 0.69
CA THR A 258 -10.06 -2.63 1.36
C THR A 258 -10.21 -4.06 0.88
N ASP A 259 -10.73 -4.96 1.70
CA ASP A 259 -11.10 -6.30 1.24
C ASP A 259 -12.35 -6.91 1.88
N PHE A 260 -12.70 -8.11 1.41
CA PHE A 260 -13.91 -8.84 1.77
C PHE A 260 -13.61 -10.24 2.34
N GLY A 261 -13.29 -10.33 3.63
CA GLY A 261 -13.38 -11.58 4.42
C GLY A 261 -12.53 -12.75 3.91
N GLY A 262 -12.74 -13.95 4.44
CA GLY A 262 -12.07 -15.18 4.00
C GLY A 262 -11.21 -15.81 5.10
N THR A 263 -10.93 -17.10 4.96
CA THR A 263 -10.54 -17.90 6.15
C THR A 263 -9.04 -18.00 6.36
N ILE A 264 -8.19 -17.91 5.34
CA ILE A 264 -6.73 -18.07 5.47
C ILE A 264 -6.01 -17.53 4.23
N GLN A 265 -5.30 -16.38 4.29
CA GLN A 265 -4.14 -15.99 3.44
C GLN A 265 -3.30 -14.86 4.12
N THR A 266 -2.11 -14.57 3.56
CA THR A 266 -1.21 -13.48 3.97
C THR A 266 -1.48 -12.23 3.14
N LYS A 267 -1.46 -11.06 3.78
CA LYS A 267 -1.64 -9.76 3.14
C LYS A 267 -0.51 -8.85 3.60
N THR A 268 0.12 -8.18 2.65
CA THR A 268 1.15 -7.17 2.93
C THR A 268 0.81 -5.92 2.15
N PHE A 269 0.77 -4.80 2.86
CA PHE A 269 0.58 -3.47 2.30
C PHE A 269 1.77 -2.61 2.72
N PHE A 270 2.38 -1.99 1.72
CA PHE A 270 3.30 -0.86 1.86
C PHE A 270 2.53 0.31 1.26
N GLY A 271 2.35 1.39 2.02
CA GLY A 271 1.81 2.63 1.50
C GLY A 271 2.74 3.17 0.44
N ASP A 272 3.80 3.88 0.79
CA ASP A 272 4.60 4.47 -0.29
C ASP A 272 5.78 3.61 -0.77
N ALA A 273 6.63 3.12 0.13
CA ALA A 273 7.93 2.55 -0.23
C ALA A 273 8.11 1.11 0.28
N GLY A 274 8.28 0.17 -0.65
CA GLY A 274 8.59 -1.22 -0.36
C GLY A 274 9.95 -1.45 0.34
N LEU A 275 10.82 -0.44 0.40
CA LEU A 275 12.13 -0.48 1.05
C LEU A 275 12.40 0.79 1.87
N HIS A 276 13.03 1.82 1.31
CA HIS A 276 13.58 2.94 2.08
C HIS A 276 13.04 4.29 1.60
N MET A 277 12.97 5.25 2.51
CA MET A 277 12.77 6.66 2.19
C MET A 277 13.95 7.50 2.70
N SER A 278 14.39 8.45 1.88
CA SER A 278 15.59 9.25 2.16
C SER A 278 15.51 10.65 1.58
N ASP A 279 16.54 11.47 1.84
CA ASP A 279 16.63 12.87 1.45
C ASP A 279 15.48 13.75 2.00
N PHE A 280 14.51 14.10 1.16
CA PHE A 280 13.31 14.89 1.44
C PHE A 280 12.05 14.21 0.87
N ALA A 281 12.12 12.89 0.65
CA ALA A 281 10.96 12.11 0.23
C ALA A 281 9.82 12.27 1.25
N LYS A 282 8.58 12.17 0.77
CA LYS A 282 7.39 12.25 1.61
C LYS A 282 6.43 11.15 1.25
N GLY A 283 5.88 10.50 2.26
CA GLY A 283 4.78 9.60 2.09
C GLY A 283 3.43 10.31 2.08
N GLY A 284 2.42 9.61 1.63
CA GLY A 284 1.02 9.97 1.70
C GLY A 284 0.33 9.37 2.94
N ASN A 285 -0.96 9.66 3.08
CA ASN A 285 -1.77 9.21 4.21
C ASN A 285 -2.58 7.99 3.80
N ASP A 286 -2.05 6.82 4.10
CA ASP A 286 -2.56 5.56 3.61
C ASP A 286 -3.64 4.99 4.50
N THR A 287 -4.59 4.28 3.88
CA THR A 287 -5.66 3.63 4.60
C THR A 287 -5.76 2.17 4.20
N PHE A 288 -5.39 1.29 5.13
CA PHE A 288 -5.51 -0.15 5.00
C PHE A 288 -6.65 -0.69 5.88
N THR A 289 -7.70 -1.22 5.26
CA THR A 289 -8.79 -1.91 5.98
C THR A 289 -8.93 -3.35 5.50
N SER A 290 -8.48 -4.29 6.31
CA SER A 290 -8.68 -5.72 6.07
C SER A 290 -9.86 -6.28 6.82
N VAL A 291 -10.45 -7.35 6.30
CA VAL A 291 -11.49 -8.15 6.95
C VAL A 291 -11.02 -9.61 6.96
N GLY A 292 -10.60 -10.11 8.12
CA GLY A 292 -10.05 -11.46 8.27
C GLY A 292 -8.62 -11.62 7.72
N GLY A 293 -8.12 -12.85 7.73
CA GLY A 293 -6.73 -13.17 7.36
C GLY A 293 -5.98 -13.87 8.49
N PHE A 294 -4.85 -14.52 8.16
CA PHE A 294 -3.99 -15.13 9.17
C PHE A 294 -2.84 -14.21 9.55
N VAL A 295 -2.05 -13.78 8.57
CA VAL A 295 -0.94 -12.83 8.75
C VAL A 295 -1.23 -11.58 7.95
N ILE A 296 -1.25 -10.44 8.62
CA ILE A 296 -1.41 -9.13 8.01
C ILE A 296 -0.21 -8.28 8.41
N SER A 297 0.47 -7.73 7.41
CA SER A 297 1.56 -6.79 7.60
C SER A 297 1.19 -5.46 6.95
N PHE A 298 1.27 -4.40 7.74
CA PHE A 298 1.09 -3.03 7.31
C PHE A 298 2.38 -2.26 7.57
N TYR A 299 2.76 -1.46 6.59
CA TYR A 299 3.78 -0.43 6.67
C TYR A 299 3.09 0.76 6.02
N GLY A 300 2.92 1.87 6.73
CA GLY A 300 2.41 3.09 6.13
C GLY A 300 3.40 3.58 5.11
N ASP A 301 4.48 4.25 5.50
CA ASP A 301 5.34 4.82 4.44
C ASP A 301 6.47 3.91 3.94
N ALA A 302 7.20 3.21 4.83
CA ALA A 302 8.40 2.50 4.42
C ALA A 302 8.66 1.17 5.13
N ALA A 303 8.80 0.08 4.36
CA ALA A 303 9.12 -1.24 4.93
C ALA A 303 10.45 -1.29 5.73
N GLY A 304 11.39 -0.42 5.36
CA GLY A 304 12.78 -0.44 5.78
C GLY A 304 13.16 0.73 6.67
N ILE A 305 13.76 1.76 6.09
CA ILE A 305 14.35 2.87 6.87
C ILE A 305 13.91 4.20 6.28
N MET A 306 13.37 5.08 7.13
CA MET A 306 13.25 6.51 6.85
C MET A 306 14.47 7.26 7.38
N SER A 307 15.06 8.10 6.53
CA SER A 307 16.32 8.78 6.85
C SER A 307 16.39 10.22 6.33
N ASP A 308 17.43 10.94 6.74
CA ASP A 308 17.72 12.33 6.38
C ASP A 308 16.64 13.34 6.79
N ASN A 309 15.74 13.74 5.89
CA ASN A 309 14.59 14.61 6.17
C ASN A 309 13.32 14.02 5.55
N ALA A 310 13.30 12.70 5.34
CA ALA A 310 12.11 11.98 4.91
C ALA A 310 10.96 12.21 5.90
N ARG A 311 9.72 12.19 5.42
CA ARG A 311 8.54 12.41 6.25
C ARG A 311 7.47 11.39 5.91
N GLY A 312 6.88 10.82 6.94
CA GLY A 312 5.73 9.95 6.78
C GLY A 312 4.42 10.74 6.71
N GLY A 313 3.37 10.06 6.33
CA GLY A 313 1.99 10.53 6.39
C GLY A 313 1.24 9.92 7.57
N ALA A 314 0.02 10.39 7.79
CA ALA A 314 -0.82 9.98 8.91
C ALA A 314 -1.72 8.81 8.49
N ASP A 315 -1.34 7.60 8.90
CA ASP A 315 -1.83 6.36 8.35
C ASP A 315 -2.93 5.71 9.17
N VAL A 316 -3.77 4.93 8.51
CA VAL A 316 -4.87 4.21 9.13
C VAL A 316 -4.78 2.73 8.80
N GLY A 317 -4.38 1.93 9.79
CA GLY A 317 -4.29 0.47 9.69
C GLY A 317 -5.37 -0.24 10.50
N VAL A 318 -6.34 -0.87 9.83
CA VAL A 318 -7.34 -1.77 10.46
C VAL A 318 -7.02 -3.22 10.08
N LEU A 319 -6.31 -3.91 10.97
CA LEU A 319 -5.74 -5.24 10.74
C LEU A 319 -6.61 -6.33 11.38
N GLN A 320 -7.61 -6.85 10.65
CA GLN A 320 -8.58 -7.83 11.16
C GLN A 320 -8.09 -9.30 11.09
N GLY A 321 -6.78 -9.52 11.03
CA GLY A 321 -6.16 -10.84 11.01
C GLY A 321 -5.97 -11.43 12.41
N THR A 322 -5.52 -12.68 12.48
CA THR A 322 -5.16 -13.30 13.78
C THR A 322 -3.71 -13.09 14.20
N HIS A 323 -2.83 -12.73 13.26
CA HIS A 323 -1.45 -12.30 13.51
C HIS A 323 -1.22 -11.02 12.72
N ASN A 324 -1.21 -9.91 13.42
CA ASN A 324 -1.10 -8.58 12.84
C ASN A 324 0.25 -7.98 13.20
N PHE A 325 0.87 -7.33 12.23
CA PHE A 325 2.12 -6.62 12.37
C PHE A 325 1.99 -5.28 11.65
N ALA A 326 2.26 -4.18 12.34
CA ALA A 326 2.15 -2.85 11.76
C ALA A 326 3.29 -1.94 12.25
N TYR A 327 3.91 -1.24 11.31
CA TYR A 327 4.52 0.06 11.56
C TYR A 327 3.57 1.09 10.95
N GLY A 328 3.29 2.18 11.65
CA GLY A 328 2.64 3.33 11.03
C GLY A 328 3.59 3.92 10.00
N ASP A 329 4.75 4.43 10.39
CA ASP A 329 5.69 4.93 9.39
C ASP A 329 6.63 3.86 8.78
N ALA A 330 7.55 3.32 9.59
CA ALA A 330 8.68 2.59 9.04
C ALA A 330 9.35 1.55 9.93
N GLY A 331 10.05 0.61 9.29
CA GLY A 331 10.86 -0.37 10.02
C GLY A 331 11.92 0.24 10.95
N ALA A 332 12.47 1.41 10.63
CA ALA A 332 13.31 2.23 11.50
C ALA A 332 13.40 3.68 11.01
N MET A 333 13.66 4.62 11.92
CA MET A 333 13.84 6.03 11.59
C MET A 333 15.20 6.56 12.07
N ALA A 334 15.83 7.38 11.22
CA ALA A 334 17.14 7.94 11.48
C ALA A 334 17.29 9.37 10.93
N GLY A 335 18.34 10.07 11.37
CA GLY A 335 18.62 11.42 10.86
C GLY A 335 17.60 12.42 11.41
N ASN A 336 16.92 13.17 10.55
CA ASN A 336 15.83 14.08 10.91
C ASN A 336 14.51 13.60 10.26
N ALA A 337 14.35 12.29 10.09
CA ALA A 337 13.09 11.70 9.66
C ALA A 337 11.96 12.10 10.63
N VAL A 338 10.76 12.31 10.11
CA VAL A 338 9.58 12.68 10.90
C VAL A 338 8.47 11.71 10.58
N GLY A 339 7.89 11.13 11.62
CA GLY A 339 6.78 10.21 11.54
C GLY A 339 5.42 10.89 11.39
N GLY A 340 4.43 10.09 11.08
CA GLY A 340 3.02 10.38 10.96
C GLY A 340 2.29 10.31 12.29
N ASN A 341 1.01 10.71 12.27
CA ASN A 341 0.13 10.51 13.42
C ASN A 341 -0.85 9.39 13.05
N ASP A 342 -0.57 8.19 13.50
CA ASP A 342 -1.13 6.97 12.94
C ASP A 342 -2.26 6.42 13.79
N THR A 343 -3.18 5.71 13.16
CA THR A 343 -4.29 5.02 13.82
C THR A 343 -4.27 3.56 13.44
N LEU A 344 -3.73 2.73 14.33
CA LEU A 344 -3.55 1.30 14.11
C LEU A 344 -4.44 0.48 15.03
N SER A 345 -5.18 -0.47 14.46
CA SER A 345 -6.08 -1.37 15.18
C SER A 345 -5.77 -2.83 14.85
N GLY A 346 -5.48 -3.60 15.89
CA GLY A 346 -5.36 -5.04 15.85
C GLY A 346 -6.70 -5.74 15.65
N GLY A 347 -6.64 -7.05 15.40
CA GLY A 347 -7.78 -7.77 14.84
C GLY A 347 -8.89 -8.13 15.81
N ASN A 348 -10.12 -8.15 15.31
CA ASN A 348 -11.29 -8.69 16.00
C ASN A 348 -11.55 -10.13 15.55
N LYS A 349 -11.46 -11.06 16.50
CA LYS A 349 -11.75 -12.46 16.26
C LYS A 349 -13.23 -12.81 16.46
N SER A 350 -13.78 -13.42 15.41
CA SER A 350 -15.08 -14.11 15.41
C SER A 350 -15.00 -15.62 15.09
N SER A 351 -13.82 -16.17 14.75
CA SER A 351 -13.55 -17.63 14.70
C SER A 351 -12.04 -17.95 14.59
N GLY A 352 -11.50 -18.96 15.29
CA GLY A 352 -10.10 -19.44 15.11
C GLY A 352 -9.30 -19.66 16.41
N PRO A 353 -7.98 -20.00 16.36
CA PRO A 353 -7.13 -20.10 17.55
C PRO A 353 -6.27 -18.82 17.70
N ASP A 354 -6.45 -18.12 18.82
CA ASP A 354 -5.71 -16.93 19.30
C ASP A 354 -5.63 -15.68 18.38
N VAL A 355 -5.47 -14.50 19.00
CA VAL A 355 -5.22 -13.21 18.32
C VAL A 355 -3.90 -12.66 18.82
N GLN A 356 -3.03 -12.26 17.90
CA GLN A 356 -1.75 -11.63 18.15
C GLN A 356 -1.68 -10.35 17.34
N SER A 357 -1.39 -9.23 17.98
CA SER A 357 -1.15 -7.96 17.30
C SER A 357 0.13 -7.34 17.83
N GLU A 358 1.01 -6.96 16.92
CA GLU A 358 2.26 -6.26 17.19
C GLU A 358 2.20 -4.93 16.42
N LEU A 359 1.93 -3.84 17.14
CA LEU A 359 1.69 -2.52 16.58
C LEU A 359 2.74 -1.56 17.12
N TYR A 360 3.38 -0.86 16.22
CA TYR A 360 4.29 0.26 16.47
C TYR A 360 3.65 1.47 15.81
N GLY A 361 3.48 2.56 16.54
CA GLY A 361 2.96 3.80 15.95
C GLY A 361 3.90 4.30 14.87
N ASP A 362 5.14 4.69 15.18
CA ASP A 362 6.07 5.03 14.09
C ASP A 362 6.91 3.82 13.61
N ALA A 363 7.71 3.24 14.50
CA ALA A 363 8.86 2.42 14.08
C ALA A 363 9.36 1.38 15.08
N LEU A 364 10.21 0.45 14.64
CA LEU A 364 10.90 -0.45 15.58
C LEU A 364 11.96 0.28 16.42
N ALA A 365 12.67 1.22 15.79
CA ALA A 365 13.80 1.92 16.39
C ALA A 365 13.98 3.31 15.76
N MET A 366 14.29 4.28 16.61
CA MET A 366 14.54 5.67 16.23
C MET A 366 15.91 6.15 16.72
N SER A 367 16.58 6.94 15.88
CA SER A 367 17.91 7.47 16.19
C SER A 367 18.20 8.83 15.58
N GLY A 368 19.24 9.51 16.09
CA GLY A 368 19.65 10.80 15.57
C GLY A 368 18.76 11.92 16.10
N SER A 369 18.01 12.58 15.24
CA SER A 369 17.03 13.63 15.57
C SER A 369 15.67 13.30 14.93
N ALA A 370 15.39 12.00 14.77
CA ALA A 370 14.09 11.53 14.30
C ALA A 370 12.99 11.93 15.28
N ALA A 371 11.81 12.26 14.78
CA ALA A 371 10.66 12.59 15.60
C ALA A 371 9.50 11.67 15.22
N GLY A 372 8.88 11.05 16.22
CA GLY A 372 7.64 10.31 16.07
C GLY A 372 6.43 11.25 16.06
N GLY A 373 5.26 10.75 15.69
CA GLY A 373 4.00 11.47 15.82
C GLY A 373 3.15 10.99 16.99
N ASP A 374 1.96 11.58 17.11
CA ASP A 374 1.03 11.24 18.19
C ASP A 374 0.04 10.18 17.69
N ASP A 375 0.19 8.95 18.19
CA ASP A 375 -0.43 7.77 17.62
C ASP A 375 -1.63 7.26 18.44
N ILE A 376 -2.51 6.52 17.77
CA ILE A 376 -3.63 5.82 18.38
C ILE A 376 -3.51 4.34 18.06
N LEU A 377 -3.15 3.55 19.07
CA LEU A 377 -2.98 2.11 18.94
C LEU A 377 -4.09 1.38 19.67
N THR A 378 -4.76 0.45 19.00
CA THR A 378 -5.81 -0.39 19.58
C THR A 378 -5.43 -1.86 19.49
N GLY A 379 -5.28 -2.52 20.63
CA GLY A 379 -5.04 -3.96 20.69
C GLY A 379 -6.20 -4.77 20.09
N GLY A 380 -5.88 -5.99 19.63
CA GLY A 380 -6.88 -6.92 19.11
C GLY A 380 -7.86 -7.40 20.19
N GLU A 381 -9.00 -7.89 19.75
CA GLU A 381 -10.09 -8.34 20.61
C GLU A 381 -10.63 -9.74 20.22
N SER A 382 -11.24 -10.45 21.17
CA SER A 382 -11.87 -11.77 20.91
C SER A 382 -13.17 -11.98 21.67
N SER A 383 -14.26 -12.17 20.93
CA SER A 383 -15.56 -12.56 21.50
C SER A 383 -15.70 -14.06 21.77
N GLU A 384 -14.72 -14.86 21.37
CA GLU A 384 -14.67 -16.32 21.56
C GLU A 384 -13.58 -16.76 22.53
N SER A 385 -13.52 -18.06 22.85
CA SER A 385 -12.45 -18.66 23.64
C SER A 385 -11.07 -18.54 22.97
N GLY A 386 -10.03 -18.36 23.77
CA GLY A 386 -8.63 -18.41 23.33
C GLY A 386 -7.76 -17.44 24.11
N GLN A 387 -6.63 -17.11 23.51
CA GLN A 387 -5.72 -16.07 23.95
C GLN A 387 -5.79 -14.85 23.02
N VAL A 388 -5.77 -13.66 23.61
CA VAL A 388 -5.50 -12.39 22.93
C VAL A 388 -4.18 -11.88 23.47
N SER A 389 -3.24 -11.56 22.58
CA SER A 389 -1.92 -11.05 22.93
C SER A 389 -1.65 -9.81 22.09
N ASN A 390 -1.34 -8.70 22.76
CA ASN A 390 -1.03 -7.46 22.09
C ASN A 390 0.31 -6.94 22.59
N PHE A 391 1.14 -6.55 21.64
CA PHE A 391 2.33 -5.75 21.85
C PHE A 391 2.07 -4.40 21.19
N LEU A 392 1.99 -3.35 21.99
CA LEU A 392 1.74 -1.98 21.54
C LEU A 392 2.93 -1.12 21.95
N CYS A 393 3.51 -0.40 21.02
CA CYS A 393 4.55 0.59 21.27
C CYS A 393 4.13 1.87 20.57
N GLY A 394 3.94 2.95 21.33
CA GLY A 394 3.58 4.27 20.84
C GLY A 394 4.51 4.71 19.71
N ASP A 395 5.74 5.11 20.03
CA ASP A 395 6.70 5.45 18.96
C ASP A 395 7.53 4.24 18.49
N ALA A 396 8.49 3.83 19.34
CA ALA A 396 9.50 2.83 19.00
C ALA A 396 10.15 2.16 20.21
N ILE A 397 10.44 0.85 20.10
CA ILE A 397 11.04 0.09 21.21
C ILE A 397 12.42 0.61 21.61
N GLN A 398 13.20 1.18 20.67
CA GLN A 398 14.55 1.66 20.94
C GLN A 398 14.74 3.08 20.42
N MET A 399 14.92 4.03 21.34
CA MET A 399 15.18 5.43 21.01
C MET A 399 16.54 5.89 21.51
N SER A 400 17.28 6.59 20.64
CA SER A 400 18.66 7.03 20.92
C SER A 400 19.01 8.35 20.25
N GLY A 401 20.16 8.93 20.61
CA GLY A 401 20.57 10.24 20.12
C GLY A 401 19.76 11.35 20.77
N SER A 402 19.07 12.13 19.95
CA SER A 402 18.11 13.19 20.29
C SER A 402 16.77 12.92 19.62
N ALA A 403 16.41 11.65 19.43
CA ALA A 403 15.09 11.26 18.95
C ALA A 403 14.01 11.73 19.93
N THR A 404 12.83 12.08 19.42
CA THR A 404 11.69 12.56 20.22
C THR A 404 10.47 11.73 19.87
N GLY A 405 9.76 11.24 20.87
CA GLY A 405 8.49 10.55 20.74
C GLY A 405 7.30 11.52 20.84
N GLY A 406 6.12 11.08 20.41
CA GLY A 406 4.86 11.79 20.47
C GLY A 406 4.02 11.42 21.69
N ASP A 407 2.84 12.04 21.77
CA ASP A 407 1.90 11.84 22.87
C ASP A 407 0.86 10.77 22.50
N ASP A 408 1.07 9.51 22.88
CA ASP A 408 0.31 8.39 22.32
C ASP A 408 -0.93 7.98 23.12
N ILE A 409 -1.89 7.37 22.44
CA ILE A 409 -3.09 6.76 23.03
C ILE A 409 -3.13 5.27 22.74
N LEU A 410 -2.91 4.46 23.79
CA LEU A 410 -2.83 3.01 23.68
C LEU A 410 -4.04 2.35 24.34
N TYR A 411 -4.94 1.77 23.54
CA TYR A 411 -6.04 0.94 23.99
C TYR A 411 -5.60 -0.52 24.13
N ALA A 412 -5.66 -1.03 25.35
CA ALA A 412 -5.46 -2.45 25.63
C ALA A 412 -6.50 -3.29 24.88
N GLY A 413 -6.07 -4.44 24.33
CA GLY A 413 -7.01 -5.40 23.78
C GLY A 413 -7.80 -6.11 24.87
N SER A 414 -8.99 -6.60 24.51
CA SER A 414 -9.94 -7.22 25.44
C SER A 414 -10.50 -8.54 24.90
N ALA A 415 -11.07 -9.36 25.78
CA ALA A 415 -11.73 -10.59 25.35
C ALA A 415 -12.90 -10.98 26.25
N ALA A 416 -13.76 -11.87 25.74
CA ALA A 416 -14.87 -12.41 26.48
C ALA A 416 -14.39 -13.12 27.76
N THR A 417 -15.21 -13.07 28.82
CA THR A 417 -14.89 -13.68 30.11
C THR A 417 -14.41 -15.14 29.98
N GLY A 418 -13.25 -15.44 30.58
CA GLY A 418 -12.63 -16.77 30.58
C GLY A 418 -11.53 -16.97 29.54
N CYS A 419 -11.28 -15.98 28.69
CA CYS A 419 -10.11 -15.92 27.82
C CYS A 419 -8.87 -15.47 28.57
N THR A 420 -7.70 -15.74 27.99
CA THR A 420 -6.45 -15.12 28.44
C THR A 420 -6.20 -13.89 27.60
N VAL A 421 -6.07 -12.73 28.24
CA VAL A 421 -5.71 -11.47 27.58
C VAL A 421 -4.36 -11.05 28.11
N ILE A 422 -3.43 -10.76 27.20
CA ILE A 422 -2.09 -10.26 27.48
C ILE A 422 -1.91 -8.96 26.70
N ASN A 423 -1.58 -7.89 27.39
CA ASN A 423 -1.22 -6.62 26.77
C ASN A 423 0.14 -6.19 27.32
N ASP A 424 1.13 -6.07 26.45
CA ASP A 424 2.44 -5.50 26.72
C ASP A 424 2.52 -4.15 26.01
N MET A 425 2.67 -3.08 26.78
CA MET A 425 2.54 -1.70 26.29
C MET A 425 3.77 -0.86 26.64
N TRP A 426 4.22 -0.07 25.68
CA TRP A 426 5.24 0.96 25.79
C TRP A 426 4.66 2.26 25.22
N GLY A 427 4.88 3.37 25.90
CA GLY A 427 4.71 4.68 25.29
C GLY A 427 5.83 4.90 24.27
N ASP A 428 7.02 5.22 24.77
CA ASP A 428 8.17 5.59 23.95
C ASP A 428 9.31 4.54 23.95
N GLY A 429 9.08 3.37 24.52
CA GLY A 429 10.09 2.32 24.49
C GLY A 429 11.30 2.58 25.40
N GLN A 430 12.47 2.12 24.96
CA GLN A 430 13.73 2.26 25.71
C GLN A 430 14.48 3.52 25.30
N LEU A 431 14.42 4.54 26.16
CA LEU A 431 15.13 5.80 25.97
C LEU A 431 16.62 5.71 26.33
N SER A 432 17.47 6.27 25.48
CA SER A 432 18.92 6.38 25.71
C SER A 432 19.52 7.70 25.20
N GLU A 433 20.70 8.05 25.72
CA GLU A 433 21.40 9.31 25.41
C GLU A 433 20.59 10.56 25.77
N PHE A 434 20.08 11.30 24.77
CA PHE A 434 19.23 12.48 24.94
C PHE A 434 17.84 12.27 24.31
N ALA A 435 17.47 11.02 24.01
CA ALA A 435 16.13 10.69 23.54
C ALA A 435 15.09 11.10 24.60
N GLN A 436 13.95 11.56 24.11
CA GLN A 436 12.81 12.00 24.90
C GLN A 436 11.58 11.28 24.36
N GLY A 437 10.72 10.84 25.25
CA GLY A 437 9.37 10.45 24.88
C GLY A 437 8.37 11.60 25.04
N GLY A 438 7.10 11.32 24.77
CA GLY A 438 5.96 12.20 24.99
C GLY A 438 5.12 11.80 26.20
N GLN A 439 3.89 12.29 26.22
CA GLN A 439 2.90 12.13 27.28
C GLN A 439 1.84 11.10 26.87
N ASP A 440 1.95 9.89 27.40
CA ASP A 440 1.10 8.78 26.93
C ASP A 440 -0.15 8.54 27.77
N LEU A 441 -1.17 8.00 27.11
CA LEU A 441 -2.40 7.55 27.70
C LEU A 441 -2.63 6.05 27.48
N PHE A 442 -2.52 5.27 28.56
CA PHE A 442 -2.81 3.85 28.55
C PHE A 442 -4.26 3.59 28.97
N ILE A 443 -5.07 3.02 28.08
CA ILE A 443 -6.51 2.83 28.27
C ILE A 443 -6.84 1.35 28.45
N PHE A 444 -7.48 1.05 29.58
CA PHE A 444 -8.04 -0.25 29.91
C PHE A 444 -9.56 -0.15 29.93
N GLU A 445 -10.18 -0.61 28.85
CA GLU A 445 -11.63 -0.51 28.62
C GLU A 445 -12.32 -1.87 28.66
N ASP A 446 -13.35 -1.98 29.51
CA ASP A 446 -14.28 -3.10 29.54
C ASP A 446 -15.57 -2.72 28.77
N ASP A 447 -15.91 -3.48 27.73
CA ASP A 447 -17.20 -3.36 27.02
C ASP A 447 -18.12 -4.54 27.35
N GLY A 448 -19.03 -4.31 28.30
CA GLY A 448 -20.02 -5.30 28.71
C GLY A 448 -19.37 -6.56 29.33
N PRO A 449 -19.44 -7.74 28.70
CA PRO A 449 -18.79 -8.96 29.19
C PRO A 449 -17.32 -9.11 28.77
N MET A 450 -16.81 -8.21 27.93
CA MET A 450 -15.42 -8.18 27.48
C MET A 450 -14.55 -7.50 28.54
N THR A 451 -13.36 -8.04 28.78
CA THR A 451 -12.45 -7.57 29.83
C THR A 451 -11.01 -7.57 29.34
N VAL A 452 -10.21 -6.61 29.82
CA VAL A 452 -8.75 -6.57 29.59
C VAL A 452 -8.00 -7.59 30.45
N GLY A 453 -8.62 -8.13 31.49
CA GLY A 453 -8.08 -9.20 32.32
C GLY A 453 -6.91 -8.76 33.20
N THR A 454 -6.08 -9.73 33.60
CA THR A 454 -5.08 -9.52 34.67
C THR A 454 -3.63 -9.51 34.21
N GLN A 455 -3.36 -9.65 32.91
CA GLN A 455 -1.99 -9.71 32.38
C GLN A 455 -1.73 -8.50 31.48
N ASN A 456 -1.75 -7.33 32.10
CA ASN A 456 -1.40 -6.08 31.45
C ASN A 456 -0.10 -5.55 32.03
N THR A 457 0.85 -5.22 31.16
CA THR A 457 2.16 -4.67 31.54
C THR A 457 2.35 -3.34 30.81
N ILE A 458 2.70 -2.30 31.56
CA ILE A 458 3.26 -1.06 31.02
C ILE A 458 4.74 -1.04 31.42
N HIS A 459 5.63 -0.88 30.44
CA HIS A 459 7.06 -1.09 30.63
C HIS A 459 7.85 0.17 31.00
N ASP A 460 7.34 1.35 30.66
CA ASP A 460 8.05 2.64 30.68
C ASP A 460 7.29 3.79 31.36
N PHE A 461 6.15 3.52 31.99
CA PHE A 461 5.32 4.53 32.66
C PHE A 461 6.10 5.58 33.47
N SER A 462 5.86 6.85 33.16
CA SER A 462 6.66 8.00 33.58
C SER A 462 5.80 9.20 34.01
N GLN A 463 5.75 9.43 35.31
CA GLN A 463 5.11 10.65 35.86
C GLN A 463 5.85 11.95 35.49
N ASP A 464 7.13 11.85 35.12
CA ASP A 464 7.94 13.01 34.73
C ASP A 464 7.60 13.48 33.30
N GLN A 465 7.17 12.54 32.44
CA GLN A 465 6.65 12.80 31.11
C GLN A 465 5.17 13.21 31.13
N GLY A 466 4.41 12.67 32.08
CA GLY A 466 3.01 13.05 32.31
C GLY A 466 2.02 11.94 31.98
N ASP A 467 2.50 10.71 31.83
CA ASP A 467 1.70 9.56 31.43
C ASP A 467 0.51 9.36 32.36
N SER A 468 -0.57 8.84 31.80
CA SER A 468 -1.83 8.62 32.49
C SER A 468 -2.40 7.23 32.20
N ILE A 469 -3.12 6.68 33.19
CA ILE A 469 -3.81 5.40 33.06
C ILE A 469 -5.31 5.62 33.15
N MET A 470 -6.05 5.15 32.17
CA MET A 470 -7.51 5.22 32.16
C MET A 470 -8.13 3.86 32.40
N PHE A 471 -9.08 3.80 33.34
CA PHE A 471 -10.01 2.68 33.45
C PHE A 471 -11.39 3.14 32.99
N SER A 472 -11.93 2.50 31.96
CA SER A 472 -13.23 2.83 31.36
C SER A 472 -14.17 1.62 31.45
N GLY A 473 -15.38 1.80 31.96
CA GLY A 473 -16.40 0.74 31.97
C GLY A 473 -16.18 -0.41 32.98
N VAL A 474 -15.07 -0.40 33.73
CA VAL A 474 -14.70 -1.47 34.68
C VAL A 474 -15.68 -1.54 35.86
N GLU A 475 -16.28 -2.71 36.08
CA GLU A 475 -17.30 -2.89 37.12
C GLU A 475 -16.76 -2.59 38.53
N GLY A 476 -17.36 -1.59 39.19
CA GLY A 476 -17.02 -1.21 40.56
C GLY A 476 -15.85 -0.24 40.70
N VAL A 477 -15.30 0.28 39.61
CA VAL A 477 -14.21 1.26 39.59
C VAL A 477 -14.74 2.59 39.05
N GLN A 478 -14.79 3.62 39.90
CA GLN A 478 -15.26 4.97 39.50
C GLN A 478 -14.30 6.09 39.93
N SER A 479 -13.28 5.74 40.71
CA SER A 479 -12.34 6.69 41.28
C SER A 479 -11.08 5.99 41.77
N PHE A 480 -10.04 6.78 42.05
CA PHE A 480 -8.79 6.31 42.65
C PHE A 480 -8.98 5.52 43.96
N ASN A 481 -10.05 5.77 44.72
CA ASN A 481 -10.32 5.05 45.97
C ASN A 481 -10.78 3.60 45.76
N ASP A 482 -11.19 3.26 44.55
CA ASP A 482 -11.66 1.92 44.19
C ASP A 482 -10.49 1.00 43.78
N LEU A 483 -9.29 1.56 43.60
CA LEU A 483 -8.08 0.85 43.22
C LEU A 483 -7.39 0.21 44.44
N THR A 484 -6.83 -0.97 44.23
CA THR A 484 -5.86 -1.58 45.16
C THR A 484 -4.47 -1.53 44.53
N ILE A 485 -3.57 -0.73 45.11
CA ILE A 485 -2.21 -0.55 44.62
C ILE A 485 -1.22 -1.20 45.58
N ALA A 486 -0.38 -2.10 45.07
CA ALA A 486 0.60 -2.84 45.85
C ALA A 486 1.97 -2.88 45.15
N GLN A 487 3.04 -2.81 45.94
CA GLN A 487 4.40 -3.00 45.44
C GLN A 487 4.77 -4.48 45.42
N SER A 488 5.37 -4.93 44.31
CA SER A 488 5.86 -6.31 44.11
C SER A 488 7.27 -6.30 43.52
N GLY A 489 8.28 -6.35 44.38
CA GLY A 489 9.68 -6.24 43.96
C GLY A 489 10.00 -4.83 43.48
N THR A 490 10.33 -4.70 42.18
CA THR A 490 10.57 -3.41 41.51
C THR A 490 9.36 -2.89 40.75
N SER A 491 8.27 -3.66 40.70
CA SER A 491 7.07 -3.31 39.92
C SER A 491 5.92 -2.90 40.84
N THR A 492 5.03 -2.05 40.32
CA THR A 492 3.78 -1.67 40.97
C THR A 492 2.62 -2.42 40.35
N ILE A 493 1.76 -3.02 41.17
CA ILE A 493 0.57 -3.75 40.72
C ILE A 493 -0.67 -2.92 41.11
N ILE A 494 -1.49 -2.60 40.12
CA ILE A 494 -2.77 -1.90 40.26
C ILE A 494 -3.87 -2.91 39.97
N THR A 495 -4.76 -3.14 40.94
CA THR A 495 -5.95 -3.97 40.75
C THR A 495 -7.18 -3.07 40.71
N ALA A 496 -7.95 -3.18 39.63
CA ALA A 496 -9.14 -2.40 39.34
C ALA A 496 -10.30 -3.36 39.02
N GLY A 497 -11.22 -3.57 39.95
CA GLY A 497 -12.30 -4.55 39.75
C GLY A 497 -11.76 -5.96 39.55
N VAL A 498 -11.98 -6.53 38.36
CA VAL A 498 -11.46 -7.85 37.96
C VAL A 498 -10.14 -7.77 37.19
N ASP A 499 -9.71 -6.57 36.83
CA ASP A 499 -8.53 -6.31 36.01
C ASP A 499 -7.29 -6.01 36.85
N GLN A 500 -6.14 -6.21 36.22
CA GLN A 500 -4.85 -5.91 36.83
C GLN A 500 -3.86 -5.34 35.81
N VAL A 501 -3.20 -4.27 36.21
CA VAL A 501 -2.12 -3.60 35.46
C VAL A 501 -0.85 -3.64 36.28
N THR A 502 0.25 -4.05 35.65
CA THR A 502 1.60 -4.05 36.23
C THR A 502 2.41 -2.95 35.58
N LEU A 503 2.92 -2.01 36.38
CA LEU A 503 3.92 -1.06 35.95
C LEU A 503 5.30 -1.66 36.22
N GLU A 504 6.01 -2.05 35.17
CA GLU A 504 7.32 -2.68 35.30
C GLU A 504 8.36 -1.66 35.78
N ASN A 505 9.20 -2.05 36.75
CA ASN A 505 10.29 -1.22 37.27
C ASN A 505 9.87 0.14 37.86
N PHE A 506 8.57 0.36 38.09
CA PHE A 506 8.04 1.57 38.69
C PHE A 506 7.90 1.43 40.22
N THR A 507 8.56 2.32 40.97
CA THR A 507 8.54 2.31 42.45
C THR A 507 8.05 3.62 43.08
N ASN A 508 7.69 4.61 42.27
CA ASN A 508 7.18 5.89 42.74
C ASN A 508 5.75 5.74 43.32
N VAL A 509 5.28 6.79 43.99
CA VAL A 509 3.94 6.81 44.59
C VAL A 509 2.95 7.33 43.55
N LEU A 510 2.00 6.47 43.17
CA LEU A 510 0.85 6.85 42.38
C LEU A 510 -0.15 7.69 43.19
N THR A 511 -0.78 8.64 42.52
CA THR A 511 -1.73 9.62 43.02
C THR A 511 -2.98 9.61 42.16
N ALA A 512 -4.02 10.36 42.56
CA ALA A 512 -5.25 10.45 41.77
C ALA A 512 -5.07 11.19 40.44
N ASP A 513 -4.01 11.98 40.28
CA ASP A 513 -3.76 12.75 39.06
C ASP A 513 -3.16 11.89 37.93
N ASP A 514 -2.64 10.69 38.27
CA ASP A 514 -2.11 9.71 37.31
C ASP A 514 -3.22 8.87 36.64
N PHE A 515 -4.50 9.10 37.00
CA PHE A 515 -5.61 8.27 36.57
C PHE A 515 -6.80 9.05 36.02
N LEU A 516 -7.42 8.45 35.00
CA LEU A 516 -8.71 8.84 34.46
C LEU A 516 -9.73 7.70 34.66
N PHE A 517 -10.99 8.07 34.84
CA PHE A 517 -12.11 7.13 35.05
C PHE A 517 -13.30 7.55 34.20
N ALA A 518 -13.94 6.60 33.51
CA ALA A 518 -15.13 6.84 32.69
C ALA A 518 -16.22 5.78 32.88
#